data_AF-A0A1G5H2A3-F1
#
_entry.id   AF-A0A1G5H2A3-F1
#
_cell.length_a   1.000
_cell.length_b   1.000
_cell.length_c   1.000
_cell.angle_alpha   90.00
_cell.angle_beta   90.00
_cell.angle_gamma   90.00
#
_symmetry.space_group_name_H-M   'P 1'
#
loop_
_entity.id
_entity.type
_entity.pdbx_description
1 polymer ?
#
loop_
_entity_poly.entity_id
_entity_poly.type
_entity_poly.pdbx_seq_one_letter_code
_entity_poly.pdbx_strand_id
1 'polypeptide(L)'
;MLLNKIIQRDYTSFSLYYQIKLPLDLEISIPSDDPVRLVSAFVEEMDLSELYKTYGRIRKNQATPRQILKLVIYAAMNRIYSS
;
A
#
# COMPACT_ATOMS: atom_id res chain seq x y z
N MET A 1 -4.38 -25.33 20.54
CA MET A 1 -3.93 -23.95 20.25
C MET A 1 -4.49 -23.58 18.90
N LEU A 2 -5.58 -22.80 18.87
CA LEU A 2 -6.25 -22.41 17.63
C LEU A 2 -5.31 -21.50 16.84
N LEU A 3 -4.71 -22.06 15.79
CA LEU A 3 -4.09 -21.27 14.73
C LEU A 3 -5.20 -20.36 14.20
N ASN A 4 -5.08 -19.06 14.49
CA ASN A 4 -5.89 -18.03 13.86
C ASN A 4 -5.92 -18.31 12.37
N LYS A 5 -7.04 -18.83 11.88
CA LYS A 5 -7.34 -18.91 10.47
C LYS A 5 -7.45 -17.46 10.04
N ILE A 6 -6.33 -16.84 9.68
CA ILE A 6 -6.32 -15.52 9.06
C ILE A 6 -7.14 -15.72 7.81
N ILE A 7 -8.40 -15.28 7.85
CA ILE A 7 -9.30 -15.33 6.71
C ILE A 7 -8.75 -14.27 5.75
N GLN A 8 -7.72 -14.63 4.98
CA GLN A 8 -7.29 -13.83 3.85
C GLN A 8 -8.48 -13.77 2.89
N ARG A 9 -9.12 -12.59 2.85
CA ARG A 9 -10.25 -12.31 1.98
C ARG A 9 -9.74 -11.88 0.62
N ASP A 10 -10.60 -12.00 -0.38
CA ASP A 10 -10.39 -11.38 -1.67
C ASP A 10 -10.42 -9.84 -1.52
N TYR A 11 -9.25 -9.21 -1.70
CA TYR A 11 -9.06 -7.77 -1.64
C TYR A 11 -9.24 -7.08 -3.01
N THR A 12 -9.75 -7.78 -4.03
CA THR A 12 -10.12 -7.14 -5.30
C THR A 12 -11.17 -6.04 -5.11
N SER A 13 -12.00 -6.12 -4.07
CA SER A 13 -12.91 -5.03 -3.68
C SER A 13 -12.22 -3.70 -3.36
N PHE A 14 -10.94 -3.74 -2.96
CA PHE A 14 -10.10 -2.55 -2.69
C PHE A 14 -9.30 -2.08 -3.91
N SER A 15 -9.54 -2.67 -5.09
CA SER A 15 -9.08 -2.11 -6.37
C SER A 15 -9.91 -0.86 -6.72
N LEU A 16 -9.82 0.16 -5.86
CA LEU A 16 -10.52 1.41 -6.08
C LEU A 16 -9.92 2.13 -7.29
N TYR A 17 -10.82 2.65 -8.12
CA TYR A 17 -10.63 3.26 -9.44
C TYR A 17 -9.85 4.59 -9.43
N TYR A 18 -8.76 4.70 -8.68
CA TYR A 18 -7.96 5.93 -8.57
C TYR A 18 -6.90 6.06 -9.69
N GLN A 19 -6.86 5.13 -10.65
CA GLN A 19 -5.89 5.16 -11.75
C GLN A 19 -6.58 5.44 -13.08
N ILE A 20 -6.00 6.35 -13.87
CA ILE A 20 -6.33 6.53 -15.30
C ILE A 20 -6.31 5.15 -15.94
N LYS A 21 -7.44 4.66 -16.46
CA LYS A 21 -7.52 3.37 -17.17
C LYS A 21 -6.67 3.41 -18.43
N LEU A 22 -5.39 3.12 -18.31
CA LEU A 22 -4.65 2.41 -19.34
C LEU A 22 -4.73 0.91 -19.01
N PRO A 23 -5.17 0.04 -19.94
CA PRO A 23 -5.12 -1.39 -19.76
C PRO A 23 -3.67 -1.83 -19.94
N LEU A 24 -2.92 -1.85 -18.85
CA LEU A 24 -1.73 -2.67 -18.75
C LEU A 24 -2.10 -3.72 -17.70
N ASP A 25 -2.09 -5.00 -18.08
CA ASP A 25 -2.46 -6.19 -17.30
C ASP A 25 -1.71 -6.39 -15.96
N LEU A 26 -1.15 -5.33 -15.37
CA LEU A 26 -0.40 -5.33 -14.13
C LEU A 26 -1.25 -5.71 -12.92
N GLU A 27 -2.54 -5.33 -12.88
CA GLU A 27 -3.43 -5.77 -11.80
C GLU A 27 -3.79 -7.26 -11.87
N ILE A 28 -3.66 -7.91 -13.04
CA ILE A 28 -3.87 -9.35 -13.20
C ILE A 28 -2.76 -10.16 -12.51
N SER A 29 -1.56 -9.57 -12.38
CA SER A 29 -0.41 -10.23 -11.77
C SER A 29 -0.35 -10.12 -10.23
N ILE A 30 -1.16 -9.26 -9.60
CA ILE A 30 -1.18 -9.12 -8.14
C ILE A 30 -2.25 -10.07 -7.59
N PRO A 31 -1.91 -11.03 -6.71
CA PRO A 31 -2.89 -11.93 -6.11
C PRO A 31 -4.07 -11.17 -5.47
N SER A 32 -5.25 -11.78 -5.48
CA SER A 32 -6.46 -11.20 -4.89
C SER A 32 -6.32 -10.94 -3.39
N ASP A 33 -5.54 -11.77 -2.72
CA ASP A 33 -5.27 -11.74 -1.28
C ASP A 33 -3.96 -11.03 -0.91
N ASP A 34 -3.31 -10.36 -1.87
CA ASP A 34 -2.07 -9.65 -1.61
C ASP A 34 -2.33 -8.38 -0.78
N PRO A 35 -1.59 -8.18 0.35
CA PRO A 35 -1.79 -7.03 1.22
C PRO A 35 -1.52 -5.68 0.54
N VAL A 36 -0.78 -5.62 -0.57
CA VAL A 36 -0.51 -4.37 -1.29
C VAL A 36 -1.80 -3.67 -1.76
N ARG A 37 -2.85 -4.45 -2.07
CA ARG A 37 -4.17 -3.93 -2.46
C ARG A 37 -4.81 -3.13 -1.33
N LEU A 38 -4.73 -3.65 -0.10
CA LEU A 38 -5.20 -2.95 1.11
C LEU A 38 -4.37 -1.69 1.38
N VAL A 39 -3.05 -1.84 1.40
CA VAL A 39 -2.13 -0.73 1.71
C VAL A 39 -2.36 0.44 0.77
N SER A 40 -2.54 0.17 -0.52
CA SER A 40 -2.80 1.24 -1.48
C SER A 40 -4.13 1.94 -1.21
N ALA A 41 -5.22 1.18 -1.04
CA ALA A 41 -6.56 1.74 -0.81
C ALA A 41 -6.60 2.64 0.44
N PHE A 42 -6.07 2.16 1.57
CA PHE A 42 -6.05 2.96 2.80
C PHE A 42 -5.15 4.20 2.68
N VAL A 43 -3.94 4.05 2.14
CA VAL A 43 -2.99 5.18 2.09
C VAL A 43 -3.39 6.25 1.08
N GLU A 44 -4.14 5.92 0.04
CA GLU A 44 -4.68 6.94 -0.87
C GLU A 44 -5.78 7.79 -0.23
N GLU A 45 -6.59 7.21 0.65
CA GLU A 45 -7.71 7.91 1.31
C GLU A 45 -7.32 8.65 2.60
N MET A 46 -6.17 8.33 3.19
CA MET A 46 -5.69 8.98 4.41
C MET A 46 -5.28 10.43 4.18
N ASP A 47 -5.60 11.30 5.15
CA ASP A 47 -5.02 12.65 5.22
C ASP A 47 -3.54 12.54 5.66
N LEU A 48 -2.64 12.84 4.73
CA LEU A 48 -1.19 12.80 4.95
C LEU A 48 -0.60 14.17 5.30
N SER A 49 -1.43 15.19 5.58
CA SER A 49 -0.95 16.56 5.84
C SER A 49 0.09 16.61 6.96
N GLU A 50 -0.16 15.93 8.08
CA GLU A 50 0.79 15.83 9.19
C GLU A 50 2.08 15.11 8.80
N LEU A 51 1.98 14.01 8.04
CA LEU A 51 3.16 13.31 7.51
C LEU A 51 4.01 14.27 6.69
N TYR A 52 3.41 15.02 5.78
CA TYR A 52 4.15 15.95 4.92
C TYR A 52 4.79 17.10 5.71
N LYS A 53 4.19 17.56 6.81
CA LYS A 53 4.79 18.58 7.70
C LYS A 53 6.10 18.11 8.34
N THR A 54 6.26 16.80 8.56
CA THR A 54 7.51 16.25 9.11
C THR A 54 8.68 16.25 8.12
N TYR A 55 8.41 16.35 6.82
CA TYR A 55 9.44 16.37 5.79
C TYR A 55 9.86 17.80 5.46
N GLY A 56 11.10 18.16 5.78
CA GLY A 56 11.61 19.52 5.52
C GLY A 56 11.78 19.87 4.03
N ARG A 57 12.02 18.87 3.15
CA ARG A 57 12.10 19.07 1.70
C ARG A 57 11.83 17.77 0.95
N ILE A 58 10.94 17.83 -0.03
CA ILE A 58 10.70 16.73 -0.98
C ILE A 58 11.50 17.02 -2.24
N ARG A 59 12.47 16.15 -2.56
CA ARG A 59 13.29 16.29 -3.76
C ARG A 59 12.58 15.66 -4.95
N LYS A 60 12.73 16.27 -6.12
CA LYS A 60 12.38 15.62 -7.40
C LYS A 60 13.25 14.36 -7.55
N ASN A 61 12.70 13.30 -8.15
CA ASN A 61 13.36 12.00 -8.37
C ASN A 61 13.63 11.16 -7.11
N GLN A 62 12.96 11.45 -5.99
CA GLN A 62 12.97 10.58 -4.81
C GLN A 62 11.57 10.05 -4.51
N ALA A 63 11.49 8.93 -3.79
CA ALA A 63 10.23 8.41 -3.30
C ALA A 63 9.54 9.47 -2.43
N THR A 64 8.26 9.71 -2.71
CA THR A 64 7.44 10.65 -1.93
C THR A 64 7.17 10.10 -0.53
N PRO A 65 6.86 10.94 0.47
CA PRO A 65 6.46 10.48 1.80
C PRO A 65 5.33 9.44 1.76
N ARG A 66 4.34 9.63 0.88
CA ARG A 66 3.27 8.66 0.63
C ARG A 66 3.80 7.31 0.16
N GLN A 67 4.70 7.28 -0.82
CA GLN A 67 5.28 6.04 -1.34
C GLN A 67 6.12 5.33 -0.27
N ILE A 68 6.91 6.07 0.50
CA ILE A 68 7.69 5.53 1.61
C ILE A 68 6.75 4.92 2.67
N LEU A 69 5.66 5.61 3.03
CA LEU A 69 4.66 5.10 3.96
C LEU A 69 4.05 3.77 3.47
N LYS A 70 3.64 3.69 2.20
CA LYS A 70 3.12 2.44 1.62
C LYS A 70 4.15 1.30 1.74
N LEU A 71 5.41 1.56 1.43
CA LEU A 71 6.48 0.56 1.53
C LEU A 71 6.71 0.09 2.97
N VAL A 72 6.75 1.01 3.94
CA VAL A 72 6.95 0.68 5.36
C VAL A 72 5.80 -0.16 5.90
N ILE A 73 4.54 0.21 5.60
CA ILE A 73 3.37 -0.57 6.02
C ILE A 73 3.39 -1.96 5.38
N TYR A 74 3.65 -2.03 4.07
CA TYR A 74 3.73 -3.31 3.36
C TYR A 74 4.81 -4.22 3.94
N ALA A 75 6.02 -3.69 4.20
CA ALA A 75 7.11 -4.44 4.81
C ALA A 75 6.72 -4.95 6.21
N ALA A 76 6.12 -4.10 7.05
CA ALA A 76 5.64 -4.48 8.37
C ALA A 76 4.57 -5.59 8.31
N MET A 77 3.61 -5.51 7.38
CA MET A 77 2.59 -6.55 7.17
C MET A 77 3.21 -7.90 6.78
N ASN A 78 4.31 -7.87 6.02
CA ASN A 78 5.06 -9.05 5.60
C ASN A 78 6.18 -9.47 6.58
N ARG A 79 6.27 -8.81 7.75
CA ARG A 79 7.32 -9.05 8.75
C ARG A 79 8.74 -8.86 8.21
N ILE A 80 8.90 -7.97 7.23
CA ILE A 80 10.17 -7.54 6.67
C ILE A 80 10.60 -6.30 7.47
N TYR A 81 11.65 -6.44 8.26
CA TYR A 81 12.16 -5.37 9.11
C TYR A 81 13.58 -4.98 8.67
N SER A 82 13.92 -3.72 8.87
CA SER A 82 15.33 -3.33 8.84
C SER A 82 16.06 -4.03 9.98
N SER A 83 17.28 -4.49 9.69
CA SER A 83 18.27 -4.89 10.69
C SER A 83 18.62 -3.73 11.61
#